data_AF-A0A520JYW2-F1
#
_entry.id   AF-A0A520JYW2-F1
#
_cell.length_a   1.000
_cell.length_b   1.000
_cell.length_c   1.000
_cell.angle_alpha   90.00
_cell.angle_beta   90.00
_cell.angle_gamma   90.00
#
_symmetry.space_group_name_H-M   'P 1'
#
loop_
_entity.id
_entity.type
_entity.pdbx_description
1 polymer ?
#
loop_
_entity_poly.entity_id
_entity_poly.type
_entity_poly.pdbx_seq_one_letter_code
_entity_poly.pdbx_strand_id
1 'polypeptide(L)'
;MKVREIMSRPVITEDEDAQVSEVVKDMAELGIGSVVITSEGKPVGIITERDIALKVLLANKRASEVKAKEIMSTPLITIEPNASIDDASALAANKRIKSLPVVENGVLVGMVSIGNILTLKPEYVKRFYPEARLLASGWTLDRLERVLRKSEVCLAENHLLSYKQKLNEVCDELGELVGYYVDDKELKDILESMDPLCRWVTGKGEGEKEIAVEEHRMLLNKIVRKLRHTTYLRKQHAISGLSGDLWLGGYRYRRGDGDLWLSSYRSRPEKKRRLPFKSTRPK
;
A
#
# COMPACT_ATOMS: atom_id res chain seq x y z
N MET A 1 -17.49 4.78 -1.79
CA MET A 1 -16.44 5.45 -2.60
C MET A 1 -16.52 4.97 -4.02
N LYS A 2 -16.34 5.88 -4.97
CA LYS A 2 -16.36 5.60 -6.41
C LYS A 2 -14.96 5.64 -7.01
N VAL A 3 -14.79 5.02 -8.17
CA VAL A 3 -13.56 5.04 -8.99
C VAL A 3 -13.01 6.46 -9.19
N ARG A 4 -13.88 7.45 -9.45
CA ARG A 4 -13.46 8.84 -9.69
C ARG A 4 -12.74 9.50 -8.52
N GLU A 5 -12.95 9.03 -7.29
CA GLU A 5 -12.34 9.58 -6.09
C GLU A 5 -10.88 9.14 -5.94
N ILE A 6 -10.49 8.05 -6.61
CA ILE A 6 -9.20 7.36 -6.38
C ILE A 6 -8.32 7.30 -7.63
N MET A 7 -8.88 7.65 -8.79
CA MET A 7 -8.16 7.57 -10.06
C MET A 7 -7.08 8.64 -10.20
N SER A 8 -6.01 8.27 -10.89
CA SER A 8 -4.90 9.14 -11.21
C SER A 8 -5.17 9.93 -12.48
N ARG A 9 -4.70 11.19 -12.50
CA ARG A 9 -4.78 12.13 -13.63
C ARG A 9 -3.49 12.98 -13.68
N PRO A 10 -3.05 13.43 -14.87
CA PRO A 10 -3.55 13.10 -16.20
C PRO A 10 -3.19 11.66 -16.62
N VAL A 11 -3.86 11.12 -17.63
CA VAL A 11 -3.48 9.82 -18.24
C VAL A 11 -2.59 10.09 -19.44
N ILE A 12 -1.45 9.42 -19.49
CA ILE A 12 -0.53 9.52 -20.62
C ILE A 12 -1.02 8.59 -21.72
N THR A 13 -1.09 9.13 -22.93
CA THR A 13 -1.59 8.45 -24.12
C THR A 13 -0.60 8.57 -25.25
N GLU A 14 -0.49 7.53 -26.05
CA GLU A 14 0.29 7.53 -27.30
C GLU A 14 -0.55 7.04 -28.47
N ASP A 15 -0.19 7.48 -29.68
CA ASP A 15 -0.87 7.03 -30.90
C ASP A 15 -0.52 5.58 -31.24
N GLU A 16 -1.42 4.86 -31.89
CA GLU A 16 -1.23 3.45 -32.25
C GLU A 16 -0.07 3.22 -33.23
N ASP A 17 0.29 4.23 -34.01
CA ASP A 17 1.43 4.21 -34.92
C ASP A 17 2.74 4.71 -34.31
N ALA A 18 2.72 5.19 -33.06
CA ALA A 18 3.92 5.59 -32.31
C ALA A 18 4.88 4.43 -32.13
N GLN A 19 6.18 4.72 -32.04
CA GLN A 19 7.18 3.68 -31.81
C GLN A 19 7.19 3.27 -30.34
N VAL A 20 7.47 1.98 -30.07
CA VAL A 20 7.60 1.51 -28.67
C VAL A 20 8.73 2.23 -27.94
N SER A 21 9.75 2.73 -28.65
CA SER A 21 10.81 3.58 -28.09
C SER A 21 10.26 4.86 -27.44
N GLU A 22 9.23 5.48 -28.02
CA GLU A 22 8.57 6.69 -27.50
C GLU A 22 7.77 6.33 -26.25
N VAL A 23 6.99 5.24 -26.31
CA VAL A 23 6.25 4.70 -25.16
C VAL A 23 7.18 4.41 -23.97
N VAL A 24 8.33 3.78 -24.21
CA VAL A 24 9.33 3.47 -23.17
C VAL A 24 9.96 4.74 -22.60
N LYS A 25 10.22 5.74 -23.45
CA LYS A 25 10.77 7.03 -23.02
C LYS A 25 9.80 7.74 -22.09
N ASP A 26 8.52 7.79 -22.44
CA ASP A 26 7.47 8.37 -21.61
C ASP A 26 7.33 7.63 -20.26
N MET A 27 7.37 6.30 -20.27
CA MET A 27 7.40 5.49 -19.05
C MET A 27 8.58 5.86 -18.15
N ALA A 28 9.77 6.03 -18.72
CA ALA A 28 10.99 6.35 -17.98
C ALA A 28 11.02 7.79 -17.44
N GLU A 29 10.58 8.76 -18.24
CA GLU A 29 10.58 10.19 -17.88
C GLU A 29 9.52 10.52 -16.82
N LEU A 30 8.34 9.90 -16.94
CA LEU A 30 7.19 10.17 -16.07
C LEU A 30 7.10 9.18 -14.90
N GLY A 31 7.90 8.12 -14.91
CA GLY A 31 7.91 7.09 -13.85
C GLY A 31 6.62 6.29 -13.78
N ILE A 32 6.02 6.00 -14.95
CA ILE A 32 4.77 5.23 -15.08
C ILE A 32 5.04 3.86 -15.70
N GLY A 33 4.25 2.85 -15.30
CA GLY A 33 4.41 1.48 -15.79
C GLY A 33 3.45 1.06 -16.91
N SER A 34 2.58 1.97 -17.35
CA SER A 34 1.58 1.71 -18.40
C SER A 34 1.17 2.97 -19.15
N VAL A 35 0.94 2.85 -20.46
CA VAL A 35 0.50 3.93 -21.36
C VAL A 35 -0.73 3.46 -22.14
N VAL A 36 -1.77 4.30 -22.21
CA VAL A 36 -2.98 4.01 -22.98
C VAL A 36 -2.72 4.35 -24.45
N ILE A 37 -3.09 3.46 -25.36
CA ILE A 37 -2.91 3.65 -26.80
C ILE A 37 -4.22 4.11 -27.42
N THR A 38 -4.14 5.16 -28.24
CA THR A 38 -5.29 5.74 -28.94
C THR A 38 -5.19 5.54 -30.44
N SER A 39 -6.32 5.32 -31.09
CA SER A 39 -6.48 5.35 -32.55
C SER A 39 -7.56 6.39 -32.87
N GLU A 40 -7.26 7.35 -33.74
CA GLU A 40 -8.16 8.46 -34.09
C GLU A 40 -8.71 9.20 -32.85
N GLY A 41 -7.89 9.35 -31.81
CA GLY A 41 -8.27 10.00 -30.54
C GLY A 41 -9.15 9.16 -29.61
N LYS A 42 -9.48 7.91 -29.97
CA LYS A 42 -10.23 6.98 -29.13
C LYS A 42 -9.28 5.99 -28.44
N PRO A 43 -9.45 5.70 -27.14
CA PRO A 43 -8.61 4.72 -26.44
C PRO A 43 -8.93 3.30 -26.91
N VAL A 44 -7.95 2.61 -27.51
CA VAL A 44 -8.12 1.28 -28.14
C VAL A 44 -7.31 0.17 -27.48
N GLY A 45 -6.26 0.52 -26.75
CA GLY A 45 -5.38 -0.46 -26.11
C GLY A 45 -4.56 0.12 -24.97
N ILE A 46 -3.73 -0.73 -24.37
CA ILE A 46 -2.79 -0.35 -23.32
C ILE A 46 -1.49 -1.14 -23.48
N ILE A 47 -0.37 -0.49 -23.22
CA ILE A 47 0.96 -1.12 -23.16
C ILE A 47 1.48 -1.01 -21.74
N THR A 48 2.00 -2.11 -21.21
CA THR A 48 2.67 -2.17 -19.90
C THR A 48 4.14 -2.53 -20.04
N GLU A 49 4.94 -2.31 -18.99
CA GLU A 49 6.33 -2.79 -18.92
C GLU A 49 6.46 -4.29 -19.23
N ARG A 50 5.45 -5.10 -18.82
CA ARG A 50 5.42 -6.53 -19.10
C ARG A 50 5.23 -6.82 -20.58
N ASP A 51 4.38 -6.06 -21.28
CA ASP A 51 4.20 -6.20 -22.72
C ASP A 51 5.51 -5.91 -23.46
N ILE A 52 6.22 -4.84 -23.08
CA ILE A 52 7.53 -4.50 -23.67
C ILE A 52 8.54 -5.62 -23.42
N ALA A 53 8.64 -6.10 -22.18
CA ALA A 53 9.56 -7.18 -21.83
C ALA A 53 9.29 -8.47 -22.62
N LEU A 54 8.03 -8.87 -22.77
CA LEU A 54 7.66 -10.15 -23.40
C LEU A 54 7.55 -10.08 -24.92
N LYS A 55 7.07 -8.96 -25.49
CA LYS A 55 6.77 -8.84 -26.92
C LYS A 55 7.87 -8.14 -27.72
N VAL A 56 8.75 -7.38 -27.06
CA VAL A 56 9.88 -6.69 -27.71
C VAL A 56 11.20 -7.32 -27.29
N LEU A 57 11.53 -7.28 -25.99
CA LEU A 57 12.85 -7.73 -25.53
C LEU A 57 13.04 -9.25 -25.70
N LEU A 58 12.10 -10.07 -25.24
CA LEU A 58 12.17 -11.52 -25.39
C LEU A 58 12.11 -11.96 -26.86
N ALA A 59 11.42 -11.19 -27.71
CA ALA A 59 11.35 -11.42 -29.15
C ALA A 59 12.58 -10.89 -29.92
N ASN A 60 13.57 -10.34 -29.22
CA ASN A 60 14.78 -9.73 -29.78
C ASN A 60 14.50 -8.66 -30.86
N LYS A 61 13.39 -7.92 -30.70
CA LYS A 61 13.00 -6.81 -31.58
C LYS A 61 13.57 -5.50 -31.06
N ARG A 62 13.79 -4.54 -31.95
CA ARG A 62 14.18 -3.17 -31.58
C ARG A 62 12.94 -2.34 -31.32
N ALA A 63 12.89 -1.67 -30.16
CA ALA A 63 11.75 -0.81 -29.78
C ALA A 63 11.51 0.35 -30.77
N SER A 64 12.54 0.79 -31.51
CA SER A 64 12.44 1.81 -32.55
C SER A 64 11.84 1.32 -33.88
N GLU A 65 11.66 0.02 -34.04
CA GLU A 65 11.16 -0.60 -35.28
C GLU A 65 9.78 -1.24 -35.09
N VAL A 66 9.26 -1.24 -33.85
CA VAL A 66 7.96 -1.82 -33.48
C VAL A 66 6.99 -0.70 -33.15
N LYS A 67 5.79 -0.76 -33.72
CA LYS A 67 4.70 0.17 -33.41
C LYS A 67 3.92 -0.24 -32.17
N ALA A 68 3.31 0.74 -31.50
CA ALA A 68 2.49 0.52 -30.31
C ALA A 68 1.36 -0.49 -30.57
N LYS A 69 0.65 -0.38 -31.71
CA LYS A 69 -0.43 -1.30 -32.08
C LYS A 69 -0.04 -2.76 -32.21
N GLU A 70 1.23 -3.06 -32.49
CA GLU A 70 1.72 -4.43 -32.64
C GLU A 70 1.85 -5.15 -31.29
N ILE A 71 2.01 -4.39 -30.19
CA ILE A 71 2.25 -4.97 -28.87
C ILE A 71 1.18 -4.63 -27.84
N MET A 72 0.32 -3.65 -28.10
CA MET A 72 -0.74 -3.26 -27.17
C MET A 72 -1.68 -4.42 -26.86
N SER A 73 -2.20 -4.44 -25.64
CA SER A 73 -3.32 -5.30 -25.29
C SER A 73 -4.62 -4.64 -25.72
N THR A 74 -5.38 -5.33 -26.56
CA THR A 74 -6.67 -4.88 -27.14
C THR A 74 -7.65 -6.07 -27.18
N PRO A 75 -8.97 -5.87 -26.98
CA PRO A 75 -9.66 -4.60 -26.70
C PRO A 75 -9.33 -4.03 -25.31
N LEU A 76 -9.37 -2.69 -25.20
CA LEU A 76 -9.12 -2.01 -23.94
C LEU A 76 -10.23 -2.34 -22.91
N ILE A 77 -9.83 -2.90 -21.78
CA ILE A 77 -10.73 -3.13 -20.65
C ILE A 77 -10.79 -1.84 -19.83
N THR A 78 -11.99 -1.25 -19.75
CA THR A 78 -12.20 0.04 -19.09
C THR A 78 -13.18 -0.09 -17.90
N ILE A 79 -13.30 0.98 -17.13
CA ILE A 79 -14.28 1.10 -16.06
C ILE A 79 -14.91 2.50 -16.05
N GLU A 80 -16.17 2.60 -15.66
CA GLU A 80 -16.86 3.87 -15.51
C GLU A 80 -16.42 4.59 -14.23
N PRO A 81 -16.32 5.94 -14.24
CA PRO A 81 -15.91 6.72 -13.06
C PRO A 81 -16.87 6.60 -11.87
N ASN A 82 -18.12 6.20 -12.12
CA ASN A 82 -19.15 6.02 -11.10
C ASN A 82 -19.20 4.61 -10.50
N ALA A 83 -18.44 3.66 -11.04
CA ALA A 83 -18.37 2.30 -10.51
C ALA A 83 -17.79 2.28 -9.09
N SER A 84 -18.12 1.23 -8.33
CA SER A 84 -17.59 1.04 -6.99
C SER A 84 -16.12 0.58 -7.02
N ILE A 85 -15.40 0.78 -5.91
CA ILE A 85 -14.04 0.24 -5.75
C ILE A 85 -14.06 -1.30 -5.77
N ASP A 86 -15.15 -1.91 -5.27
CA ASP A 86 -15.34 -3.35 -5.33
C ASP A 86 -15.44 -3.88 -6.75
N ASP A 87 -16.24 -3.23 -7.60
CA ASP A 87 -16.36 -3.59 -9.02
C ASP A 87 -15.01 -3.45 -9.73
N ALA A 88 -14.29 -2.36 -9.46
CA ALA A 88 -12.95 -2.14 -10.01
C ALA A 88 -11.97 -3.25 -9.59
N SER A 89 -11.99 -3.62 -8.31
CA SER A 89 -11.15 -4.66 -7.76
C SER A 89 -11.48 -6.04 -8.33
N ALA A 90 -12.76 -6.39 -8.40
CA ALA A 90 -13.22 -7.65 -8.95
C ALA A 90 -12.88 -7.76 -10.43
N LEU A 91 -13.13 -6.70 -11.22
CA LEU A 91 -12.79 -6.67 -12.64
C LEU A 91 -11.29 -6.85 -12.87
N ALA A 92 -10.46 -6.10 -12.14
CA ALA A 92 -9.01 -6.18 -12.24
C ALA A 92 -8.47 -7.56 -11.86
N ALA A 93 -8.99 -8.17 -10.78
CA ALA A 93 -8.61 -9.51 -10.34
C ALA A 93 -9.02 -10.59 -11.35
N ASN A 94 -10.28 -10.57 -11.80
CA ASN A 94 -10.82 -11.54 -12.75
C ASN A 94 -10.10 -11.50 -14.09
N LYS A 95 -9.77 -10.30 -14.57
CA LYS A 95 -9.03 -10.10 -15.83
C LYS A 95 -7.52 -10.20 -15.66
N ARG A 96 -7.02 -10.37 -14.42
CA ARG A 96 -5.58 -10.43 -14.07
C ARG A 96 -4.79 -9.22 -14.58
N ILE A 97 -5.40 -8.03 -14.51
CA ILE A 97 -4.82 -6.76 -14.94
C ILE A 97 -4.51 -5.87 -13.74
N LYS A 98 -3.46 -5.06 -13.86
CA LYS A 98 -3.00 -4.20 -12.76
C LYS A 98 -3.51 -2.77 -12.84
N SER A 99 -4.02 -2.36 -13.99
CA SER A 99 -4.49 -1.01 -14.26
C SER A 99 -5.77 -1.06 -15.08
N LEU A 100 -6.70 -0.17 -14.77
CA LEU A 100 -7.97 0.04 -15.43
C LEU A 100 -8.06 1.50 -15.89
N PRO A 101 -8.00 1.75 -17.20
CA PRO A 101 -8.39 3.04 -17.76
C PRO A 101 -9.84 3.37 -17.40
N VAL A 102 -10.08 4.59 -16.95
CA VAL A 102 -11.40 5.10 -16.59
C VAL A 102 -11.94 5.90 -17.77
N VAL A 103 -13.08 5.47 -18.30
CA VAL A 103 -13.71 6.09 -19.47
C VAL A 103 -15.11 6.55 -19.08
N GLU A 104 -15.48 7.77 -19.47
CA GLU A 104 -16.81 8.36 -19.29
C GLU A 104 -17.30 8.84 -20.65
N ASN A 105 -18.43 8.31 -21.13
CA ASN A 105 -18.98 8.66 -22.45
C ASN A 105 -17.97 8.52 -23.61
N GLY A 106 -17.10 7.50 -23.56
CA GLY A 106 -16.07 7.26 -24.58
C GLY A 106 -14.81 8.12 -24.44
N VAL A 107 -14.77 9.03 -23.46
CA VAL A 107 -13.60 9.88 -23.17
C VAL A 107 -12.78 9.27 -22.05
N LEU A 108 -11.47 9.18 -22.24
CA LEU A 108 -10.53 8.74 -21.21
C LEU A 108 -10.36 9.85 -20.15
N VAL A 109 -10.84 9.61 -18.93
CA VAL A 109 -10.88 10.61 -17.85
C VAL A 109 -9.94 10.32 -16.68
N GLY A 110 -9.31 9.15 -16.65
CA GLY A 110 -8.38 8.77 -15.58
C GLY A 110 -7.88 7.33 -15.70
N MET A 111 -7.08 6.91 -14.73
CA MET A 111 -6.59 5.52 -14.61
C MET A 111 -6.59 5.08 -13.15
N VAL A 112 -7.07 3.87 -12.87
CA VAL A 112 -7.00 3.25 -11.54
C VAL A 112 -6.07 2.06 -11.59
N SER A 113 -5.05 2.05 -10.75
CA SER A 113 -4.19 0.88 -10.53
C SER A 113 -4.64 0.06 -9.32
N ILE A 114 -4.21 -1.20 -9.27
CA ILE A 114 -4.28 -2.02 -8.05
C ILE A 114 -3.64 -1.27 -6.87
N GLY A 115 -2.57 -0.51 -7.12
CA GLY A 115 -1.94 0.32 -6.09
C GLY A 115 -2.90 1.34 -5.48
N ASN A 116 -3.71 2.03 -6.31
CA ASN A 116 -4.72 2.98 -5.82
C ASN A 116 -5.80 2.26 -4.99
N ILE A 117 -6.27 1.11 -5.47
CA ILE A 117 -7.28 0.30 -4.76
C ILE A 117 -6.71 -0.17 -3.43
N LEU A 118 -5.53 -0.77 -3.41
CA LEU A 118 -4.91 -1.28 -2.20
C LEU A 118 -4.50 -0.17 -1.25
N THR A 119 -4.22 1.06 -1.71
CA THR A 119 -4.00 2.21 -0.81
C THR A 119 -5.21 2.49 0.09
N LEU A 120 -6.42 2.18 -0.35
CA LEU A 120 -7.63 2.43 0.42
C LEU A 120 -8.23 1.14 1.01
N LYS A 121 -8.08 0.05 0.28
CA LYS A 121 -8.63 -1.26 0.59
C LYS A 121 -7.54 -2.33 0.52
N PRO A 122 -6.50 -2.30 1.36
CA PRO A 122 -5.43 -3.28 1.19
C PRO A 122 -5.90 -4.71 1.57
N GLU A 123 -7.08 -4.86 2.21
CA GLU A 123 -7.73 -6.16 2.45
C GLU A 123 -8.04 -6.88 1.12
N TYR A 124 -8.13 -6.15 0.01
CA TYR A 124 -8.36 -6.71 -1.32
C TYR A 124 -7.12 -7.33 -1.94
N VAL A 125 -5.94 -7.24 -1.29
CA VAL A 125 -4.71 -7.87 -1.80
C VAL A 125 -4.88 -9.37 -2.06
N LYS A 126 -5.69 -10.08 -1.27
CA LYS A 126 -5.98 -11.51 -1.46
C LYS A 126 -6.74 -11.80 -2.75
N ARG A 127 -7.49 -10.83 -3.28
CA ARG A 127 -8.15 -10.96 -4.60
C ARG A 127 -7.12 -11.00 -5.74
N PHE A 128 -6.00 -10.29 -5.58
CA PHE A 128 -4.95 -10.20 -6.60
C PHE A 128 -3.81 -11.19 -6.38
N TYR A 129 -3.52 -11.50 -5.12
CA TYR A 129 -2.42 -12.35 -4.68
C TYR A 129 -2.93 -13.30 -3.57
N PRO A 130 -3.65 -14.38 -3.92
CA PRO A 130 -4.26 -15.29 -2.93
C PRO A 130 -3.26 -15.87 -1.93
N GLU A 131 -2.07 -16.21 -2.43
CA GLU A 131 -0.99 -16.81 -1.63
C GLU A 131 -0.19 -15.79 -0.81
N ALA A 132 -0.35 -14.49 -1.06
CA ALA A 132 0.43 -13.47 -0.36
C ALA A 132 0.02 -13.42 1.12
N ARG A 133 0.98 -13.55 2.02
CA ARG A 133 0.76 -13.33 3.46
C ARG A 133 0.81 -11.83 3.76
N LEU A 134 -0.28 -11.32 4.31
CA LEU A 134 -0.33 -9.94 4.80
C LEU A 134 0.13 -9.87 6.24
N LEU A 135 1.22 -9.12 6.46
CA LEU A 135 1.77 -8.89 7.79
C LEU A 135 1.74 -7.39 8.09
N ALA A 136 1.45 -7.03 9.34
CA ALA A 136 1.51 -5.65 9.77
C ALA A 136 2.93 -5.09 9.60
N SER A 137 3.05 -3.87 9.09
CA SER A 137 4.37 -3.28 8.89
C SER A 137 5.08 -3.07 10.24
N GLY A 138 6.41 -3.19 10.25
CA GLY A 138 7.20 -2.91 11.46
C GLY A 138 6.99 -1.48 11.98
N TRP A 139 6.60 -0.54 11.12
CA TRP A 139 6.27 0.84 11.53
C TRP A 139 4.94 0.94 12.28
N THR A 140 3.94 0.13 11.91
CA THR A 140 2.69 0.02 12.66
C THR A 140 2.95 -0.53 14.07
N LEU A 141 3.76 -1.59 14.19
CA LEU A 141 4.11 -2.17 15.49
C LEU A 141 4.95 -1.21 16.36
N ASP A 142 5.88 -0.47 15.75
CA ASP A 142 6.65 0.59 16.41
C ASP A 142 5.76 1.68 17.02
N ARG A 143 4.68 2.05 16.33
CA ARG A 143 3.72 3.03 16.84
C ARG A 143 2.99 2.49 18.08
N LEU A 144 2.51 1.26 18.04
CA LEU A 144 1.86 0.60 19.19
C LEU A 144 2.79 0.49 20.40
N GLU A 145 4.04 0.09 20.16
CA GLU A 145 5.08 0.04 21.20
C GLU A 145 5.27 1.39 21.89
N ARG A 146 5.31 2.48 21.11
CA ARG A 146 5.44 3.84 21.67
C ARG A 146 4.24 4.25 22.52
N VAL A 147 3.02 3.82 22.18
CA VAL A 147 1.83 4.10 23.01
C VAL A 147 1.88 3.30 24.31
N LEU A 148 2.25 2.02 24.25
CA LEU A 148 2.43 1.17 25.43
C LEU A 148 3.55 1.68 26.37
N ARG A 149 4.67 2.16 25.82
CA ARG A 149 5.70 2.80 26.65
C ARG A 149 5.17 4.03 27.39
N LYS A 150 4.33 4.84 26.74
CA LYS A 150 3.69 5.98 27.40
C LYS A 150 2.70 5.55 28.46
N SER A 151 2.02 4.41 28.29
CA SER A 151 1.13 3.88 29.33
C SER A 151 1.93 3.37 30.53
N GLU A 152 3.10 2.75 30.32
CA GLU A 152 4.02 2.38 31.41
C GLU A 152 4.44 3.56 32.28
N VAL A 153 4.74 4.71 31.65
CA VAL A 153 5.05 5.96 32.37
C VAL A 153 3.85 6.42 33.20
N CYS A 154 2.63 6.40 32.64
CA CYS A 154 1.42 6.74 33.40
C CYS A 154 1.20 5.80 34.59
N LEU A 155 1.50 4.51 34.45
CA LEU A 155 1.40 3.55 35.54
C LEU A 155 2.41 3.86 36.65
N ALA A 156 3.65 4.20 36.30
CA ALA A 156 4.68 4.57 37.26
C ALA A 156 4.38 5.89 38.01
N GLU A 157 3.69 6.82 37.36
CA GLU A 157 3.24 8.10 37.94
C GLU A 157 1.91 7.98 38.71
N ASN A 158 1.33 6.79 38.84
CA ASN A 158 -0.01 6.53 39.41
C ASN A 158 -1.16 7.27 38.69
N HIS A 159 -0.97 7.65 37.42
CA HIS A 159 -1.99 8.26 36.57
C HIS A 159 -2.89 7.19 35.94
N LEU A 160 -3.70 6.51 36.77
CA LEU A 160 -4.50 5.34 36.38
C LEU A 160 -5.51 5.61 35.24
N LEU A 161 -6.11 6.80 35.19
CA LEU A 161 -7.07 7.15 34.15
C LEU A 161 -6.40 7.28 32.77
N SER A 162 -5.24 7.94 32.72
CA SER A 162 -4.42 8.04 31.50
C SER A 162 -3.81 6.69 31.10
N TYR A 163 -3.47 5.85 32.07
CA TYR A 163 -3.04 4.47 31.82
C TYR A 163 -4.13 3.65 31.14
N LYS A 164 -5.34 3.62 31.72
CA LYS A 164 -6.52 2.95 31.15
C LYS A 164 -6.82 3.42 29.73
N GLN A 165 -6.83 4.73 29.50
CA GLN A 165 -7.13 5.31 28.19
C GLN A 165 -6.14 4.85 27.11
N LYS A 166 -4.83 4.89 27.41
CA LYS A 166 -3.79 4.46 26.47
C LYS A 166 -3.83 2.95 26.21
N LEU A 167 -4.12 2.14 27.24
CA LEU A 167 -4.32 0.71 27.04
C LEU A 167 -5.53 0.42 26.15
N ASN A 168 -6.66 1.11 26.36
CA ASN A 168 -7.82 0.97 25.51
C ASN A 168 -7.47 1.27 24.04
N GLU A 169 -6.75 2.38 23.81
CA GLU A 169 -6.28 2.77 22.47
C GLU A 169 -5.50 1.65 21.77
N VAL A 170 -4.58 1.01 22.49
CA VAL A 170 -3.77 -0.09 21.93
C VAL A 170 -4.61 -1.35 21.73
N CYS A 171 -5.49 -1.70 22.66
CA CYS A 171 -6.38 -2.85 22.56
C CYS A 171 -7.32 -2.75 21.36
N ASP A 172 -7.98 -1.61 21.19
CA ASP A 172 -8.86 -1.34 20.06
C ASP A 172 -8.08 -1.46 18.73
N GLU A 173 -6.92 -0.79 18.65
CA GLU A 173 -6.10 -0.79 17.44
C GLU A 173 -5.55 -2.17 17.11
N LEU A 174 -5.07 -2.94 18.10
CA LEU A 174 -4.63 -4.32 17.87
C LEU A 174 -5.77 -5.22 17.40
N GLY A 175 -6.98 -5.04 17.94
CA GLY A 175 -8.16 -5.77 17.49
C GLY A 175 -8.48 -5.51 16.01
N GLU A 176 -8.49 -4.23 15.61
CA GLU A 176 -8.66 -3.83 14.22
C GLU A 176 -7.56 -4.42 13.32
N LEU A 177 -6.30 -4.32 13.75
CA LEU A 177 -5.16 -4.84 12.99
C LEU A 177 -5.20 -6.36 12.85
N VAL A 178 -5.61 -7.12 13.86
CA VAL A 178 -5.75 -8.58 13.76
C VAL A 178 -6.89 -8.97 12.83
N GLY A 179 -8.01 -8.23 12.86
CA GLY A 179 -9.10 -8.42 11.90
C GLY A 179 -8.65 -8.16 10.46
N TYR A 180 -7.71 -7.23 10.29
CA TYR A 180 -7.15 -6.84 9.02
C TYR A 180 -6.06 -7.79 8.50
N TYR A 181 -5.08 -8.11 9.33
CA TYR A 181 -3.92 -8.96 9.03
C TYR A 181 -4.19 -10.40 9.47
N VAL A 182 -5.18 -11.05 8.84
CA VAL A 182 -5.68 -12.37 9.26
C VAL A 182 -4.59 -13.46 9.26
N ASP A 183 -3.59 -13.36 8.39
CA ASP A 183 -2.50 -14.33 8.30
C ASP A 183 -1.35 -14.07 9.31
N ASP A 184 -1.41 -12.95 10.03
CA ASP A 184 -0.35 -12.50 10.92
C ASP A 184 -0.43 -13.18 12.29
N LYS A 185 0.15 -14.37 12.37
CA LYS A 185 0.20 -15.19 13.61
C LYS A 185 0.91 -14.46 14.76
N GLU A 186 1.94 -13.68 14.47
CA GLU A 186 2.69 -12.96 15.51
C GLU A 186 1.85 -11.83 16.09
N LEU A 187 1.11 -11.11 15.25
CA LEU A 187 0.18 -10.08 15.69
C LEU A 187 -0.97 -10.66 16.53
N LYS A 188 -1.49 -11.83 16.14
CA LYS A 188 -2.48 -12.58 16.93
C LYS A 188 -1.96 -12.98 18.31
N ASP A 189 -0.74 -13.53 18.38
CA ASP A 189 -0.09 -13.86 19.66
C ASP A 189 0.14 -12.62 20.55
N ILE A 190 0.43 -11.45 19.95
CA ILE A 190 0.52 -10.18 20.68
C ILE A 190 -0.83 -9.77 21.26
N LEU A 191 -1.92 -9.87 20.49
CA LEU A 191 -3.27 -9.57 20.97
C LEU A 191 -3.70 -10.53 22.08
N GLU A 192 -3.48 -11.83 21.92
CA GLU A 192 -3.75 -12.84 22.95
C GLU A 192 -2.96 -12.57 24.23
N SER A 193 -1.70 -12.12 24.11
CA SER A 193 -0.89 -11.72 25.27
C SER A 193 -1.41 -10.46 25.96
N MET A 194 -2.12 -9.59 25.24
CA MET A 194 -2.72 -8.35 25.75
C MET A 194 -4.14 -8.53 26.32
N ASP A 195 -4.81 -9.63 25.99
CA ASP A 195 -6.19 -9.89 26.35
C ASP A 195 -6.52 -9.72 27.86
N PRO A 196 -5.68 -10.12 28.83
CA PRO A 196 -5.92 -9.83 30.25
C PRO A 196 -6.02 -8.33 30.55
N LEU A 197 -5.15 -7.51 29.94
CA LEU A 197 -5.18 -6.05 30.10
C LEU A 197 -6.41 -5.45 29.40
N CYS A 198 -6.78 -5.95 28.22
CA CYS A 198 -7.94 -5.46 27.48
C CYS A 198 -9.26 -5.76 28.21
N ARG A 199 -9.41 -6.93 28.85
CA ARG A 199 -10.58 -7.24 29.69
C ARG A 199 -10.68 -6.33 30.91
N TRP A 200 -9.54 -6.04 31.55
CA TRP A 200 -9.49 -5.12 32.69
C TRP A 200 -9.92 -3.70 32.32
N VAL A 201 -9.49 -3.20 31.15
CA VAL A 201 -9.90 -1.87 30.66
C VAL A 201 -11.40 -1.82 30.33
N THR A 202 -11.93 -2.87 29.71
CA THR A 202 -13.33 -2.93 29.24
C THR A 202 -14.35 -3.30 30.31
N GLY A 203 -13.91 -3.68 31.52
CA GLY A 203 -14.78 -4.08 32.62
C GLY A 203 -15.53 -5.40 32.41
N LYS A 204 -15.14 -6.20 31.40
CA LYS A 204 -15.71 -7.52 31.10
C LYS A 204 -14.89 -8.61 31.80
N GLY A 205 -15.09 -8.75 33.10
CA GLY A 205 -14.50 -9.81 33.93
C GLY A 205 -15.05 -9.75 35.35
N GLU A 206 -15.43 -10.91 35.89
CA GLU A 206 -16.02 -11.08 37.22
C GLU A 206 -15.21 -10.40 38.33
N GLY A 207 -15.84 -9.42 39.00
CA GLY A 207 -15.31 -8.76 40.19
C GLY A 207 -14.10 -7.88 39.92
N GLU A 208 -14.12 -6.66 40.44
CA GLU A 208 -12.95 -5.78 40.54
C GLU A 208 -11.88 -6.43 41.42
N LYS A 209 -11.16 -7.44 40.93
CA LYS A 209 -9.85 -7.76 41.48
C LYS A 209 -8.91 -6.69 40.95
N GLU A 210 -8.55 -5.77 41.83
CA GLU A 210 -7.40 -4.89 41.65
C GLU A 210 -6.19 -5.78 41.34
N ILE A 211 -5.84 -5.87 40.06
CA ILE A 211 -4.58 -6.49 39.64
C ILE A 211 -3.48 -5.62 40.26
N ALA A 212 -2.53 -6.24 40.96
CA ALA A 212 -1.43 -5.50 41.56
C ALA A 212 -0.67 -4.72 40.48
N VAL A 213 -0.22 -3.50 40.80
CA VAL A 213 0.57 -2.65 39.87
C VAL A 213 1.77 -3.42 39.30
N GLU A 214 2.37 -4.30 40.11
CA GLU A 214 3.49 -5.16 39.71
C GLU A 214 3.11 -6.20 38.65
N GLU A 215 1.90 -6.76 38.72
CA GLU A 215 1.39 -7.71 37.74
C GLU A 215 1.07 -7.02 36.40
N HIS A 216 0.49 -5.81 36.45
CA HIS A 216 0.34 -4.95 35.27
C HIS A 216 1.69 -4.66 34.60
N ARG A 217 2.71 -4.32 35.40
CA ARG A 217 4.05 -4.01 34.92
C ARG A 217 4.73 -5.22 34.28
N MET A 218 4.59 -6.40 34.88
CA MET A 218 5.14 -7.66 34.37
C MET A 218 4.51 -8.01 33.01
N LEU A 219 3.18 -7.95 32.90
CA LEU A 219 2.46 -8.20 31.66
C LEU A 219 2.88 -7.22 30.56
N LEU A 220 2.90 -5.93 30.87
CA LEU A 220 3.24 -4.88 29.90
C LEU A 220 4.67 -5.03 29.37
N ASN A 221 5.63 -5.36 30.25
CA ASN A 221 7.01 -5.64 29.84
C ASN A 221 7.11 -6.84 28.90
N LYS A 222 6.36 -7.93 29.17
CA LYS A 222 6.31 -9.10 28.29
C LYS A 222 5.78 -8.75 26.90
N ILE A 223 4.71 -7.95 26.83
CA ILE A 223 4.09 -7.51 25.57
C ILE A 223 5.04 -6.58 24.80
N VAL A 224 5.57 -5.55 25.45
CA VAL A 224 6.51 -4.59 24.84
C VAL A 224 7.75 -5.32 24.30
N ARG A 225 8.26 -6.32 25.01
CA ARG A 225 9.37 -7.15 24.54
C ARG A 225 9.02 -7.91 23.26
N LYS A 226 7.85 -8.56 23.20
CA LYS A 226 7.37 -9.24 21.98
C LYS A 226 7.28 -8.24 20.82
N LEU A 227 6.61 -7.09 21.03
CA LEU A 227 6.48 -6.03 20.03
C LEU A 227 7.82 -5.54 19.49
N ARG A 228 8.82 -5.32 20.35
CA ARG A 228 10.17 -4.89 19.93
C ARG A 228 10.86 -5.91 19.04
N HIS A 229 10.81 -7.18 19.44
CA HIS A 229 11.43 -8.26 18.67
C HIS A 229 10.79 -8.37 17.29
N THR A 230 9.46 -8.42 17.23
CA THR A 230 8.71 -8.47 15.97
C THR A 230 8.96 -7.22 15.11
N THR A 231 8.94 -6.03 15.71
CA THR A 231 9.22 -4.76 15.02
C THR A 231 10.62 -4.76 14.41
N TYR A 232 11.63 -5.19 15.16
CA TYR A 232 13.00 -5.24 14.71
C TYR A 232 13.16 -6.16 13.49
N LEU A 233 12.64 -7.39 13.58
CA LEU A 233 12.68 -8.35 12.48
C LEU A 233 12.00 -7.79 11.23
N ARG A 234 10.81 -7.20 11.37
CA ARG A 234 10.05 -6.66 10.23
C ARG A 234 10.66 -5.41 9.61
N LYS A 235 11.39 -4.60 10.38
CA LYS A 235 12.15 -3.45 9.83
C LYS A 235 13.38 -3.92 9.06
N GLN A 236 14.00 -5.05 9.42
CA GLN A 236 15.13 -5.64 8.70
C GLN A 236 14.69 -6.31 7.39
N HIS A 237 13.51 -6.96 7.38
CA HIS A 237 12.97 -7.64 6.19
C HIS A 237 12.21 -6.73 5.20
N ALA A 238 12.24 -5.40 5.39
CA ALA A 238 11.52 -4.46 4.51
C ALA A 238 12.07 -4.37 3.07
N ILE A 239 13.13 -5.13 2.73
CA ILE A 239 13.74 -5.17 1.39
C ILE A 239 14.17 -6.62 1.03
N SER A 240 13.23 -7.51 0.70
CA SER A 240 13.58 -8.70 -0.11
C SER A 240 12.34 -9.29 -0.80
N GLY A 241 12.11 -8.88 -2.04
CA GLY A 241 11.02 -9.36 -2.91
C GLY A 241 11.29 -10.69 -3.60
N LEU A 242 12.00 -11.63 -2.97
CA LEU A 242 12.40 -12.90 -3.60
C LEU A 242 11.79 -14.17 -2.97
N SER A 243 11.13 -14.09 -1.82
CA SER A 243 10.65 -15.28 -1.09
C SER A 243 9.14 -15.55 -1.22
N GLY A 244 8.43 -14.89 -2.14
CA GLY A 244 6.99 -15.13 -2.34
C GLY A 244 6.07 -14.50 -1.27
N ASP A 245 6.64 -13.98 -0.17
CA ASP A 245 5.92 -13.15 0.78
C ASP A 245 5.89 -11.69 0.29
N LEU A 246 4.71 -11.24 -0.14
CA LEU A 246 4.48 -9.85 -0.50
C LEU A 246 4.43 -8.99 0.77
N TRP A 247 5.61 -8.59 1.25
CA TRP A 247 5.75 -7.64 2.34
C TRP A 247 5.29 -6.26 1.88
N LEU A 248 4.04 -5.91 2.18
CA LEU A 248 3.49 -4.56 2.01
C LEU A 248 4.04 -3.61 3.09
N GLY A 249 5.37 -3.52 3.23
CA GLY A 249 6.08 -2.76 4.27
C GLY A 249 5.91 -1.24 4.18
N GLY A 250 5.25 -0.74 3.13
CA GLY A 250 4.97 0.68 2.95
C GLY A 250 3.70 1.18 3.65
N TYR A 251 2.78 0.29 4.07
CA TYR A 251 1.50 0.72 4.62
C TYR A 251 1.61 1.06 6.11
N ARG A 252 1.18 2.28 6.46
CA ARG A 252 1.10 2.82 7.81
C ARG A 252 -0.37 2.99 8.17
N TYR A 253 -0.80 2.37 9.27
CA TYR A 253 -2.13 2.59 9.81
C TYR A 253 -2.18 3.96 10.51
N ARG A 254 -3.25 4.74 10.29
CA ARG A 254 -3.53 5.99 11.01
C ARG A 254 -4.93 5.91 11.61
N ARG A 255 -5.01 6.02 12.93
CA ARG A 255 -6.27 5.97 13.68
C ARG A 255 -7.12 7.22 13.37
N GLY A 256 -8.41 7.05 13.07
CA GLY A 256 -9.39 8.12 12.81
C GLY A 256 -10.12 8.03 11.46
N ASP A 257 -9.45 7.53 10.42
CA ASP A 257 -10.02 7.44 9.06
C ASP A 257 -10.30 5.98 8.62
N GLY A 258 -9.79 4.98 9.34
CA GLY A 258 -9.90 3.56 8.96
C GLY A 258 -9.01 3.14 7.79
N ASP A 259 -8.18 4.04 7.27
CA ASP A 259 -7.38 3.84 6.05
C ASP A 259 -5.90 3.49 6.34
N LEU A 260 -5.35 2.59 5.53
CA LEU A 260 -3.93 2.21 5.52
C LEU A 260 -3.17 3.00 4.46
N TRP A 261 -2.32 3.92 4.87
CA TRP A 261 -1.57 4.76 3.93
C TRP A 261 -0.27 4.11 3.50
N LEU A 262 -0.05 3.94 2.20
CA LEU A 262 1.32 3.82 1.68
C LEU A 262 2.09 5.09 2.07
N SER A 263 3.20 4.94 2.81
CA SER A 263 4.31 5.89 2.74
C SER A 263 4.63 6.00 1.27
N SER A 264 4.13 7.06 0.64
CA SER A 264 4.28 7.42 -0.76
C SER A 264 5.42 6.66 -1.40
N TYR A 265 5.17 6.01 -2.54
CA TYR A 265 6.18 5.94 -3.58
C TYR A 265 6.96 7.24 -3.47
N ARG A 266 8.21 7.19 -2.95
CA ARG A 266 9.09 8.34 -3.10
C ARG A 266 9.24 8.36 -4.60
N SER A 267 8.41 9.17 -5.27
CA SER A 267 8.82 9.90 -6.45
C SER A 267 10.25 10.27 -6.11
N ARG A 268 11.21 9.66 -6.84
CA ARG A 268 12.61 10.01 -6.70
C ARG A 268 12.64 11.52 -6.52
N PRO A 269 13.28 12.07 -5.47
CA PRO A 269 13.35 13.51 -5.32
C PRO A 269 13.77 14.04 -6.67
N GLU A 270 12.96 14.94 -7.25
CA GLU A 270 13.26 15.58 -8.51
C GLU A 270 14.77 15.81 -8.53
N LYS A 271 15.46 15.17 -9.47
CA LYS A 271 16.85 15.54 -9.74
C LYS A 271 16.76 17.03 -9.97
N LYS A 272 17.19 17.82 -8.98
CA LYS A 272 17.37 19.26 -9.10
C LYS A 272 17.96 19.47 -10.49
N ARG A 273 17.19 20.10 -11.38
CA ARG A 273 17.68 20.54 -12.67
C ARG A 273 18.97 21.30 -12.35
N ARG A 274 20.13 20.68 -12.63
CA ARG A 274 21.38 21.41 -12.71
C ARG A 274 21.19 22.29 -13.94
N LEU A 275 20.77 23.53 -13.70
CA LEU A 275 20.88 24.59 -14.70
C LEU A 275 22.32 24.55 -15.24
N PRO A 276 22.54 24.63 -16.57
CA PRO A 276 23.89 24.68 -17.10
C PRO A 276 24.56 25.93 -16.53
N PHE A 277 25.62 25.71 -15.77
CA PHE A 277 26.54 26.75 -15.33
C PHE A 277 27.13 27.38 -16.61
N LYS A 278 26.64 28.56 -17.01
CA LYS A 278 27.33 29.38 -18.01
C LYS A 278 28.66 29.79 -17.39
N SER A 279 29.76 29.24 -17.90
CA SER A 279 31.09 29.73 -17.57
C SER A 279 31.28 31.10 -18.21
N THR A 280 31.08 32.17 -17.44
CA THR A 280 31.65 33.46 -17.79
C THR A 280 33.14 33.42 -17.48
N ARG A 281 33.97 33.30 -18.53
CA ARG A 281 35.40 33.61 -18.43
C ARG A 281 35.56 35.12 -18.29
N PRO A 282 36.35 35.65 -17.34
CA PRO A 282 36.81 37.03 -17.43
C PRO A 282 38.00 37.11 -18.41
N LYS A 283 38.05 38.24 -19.12
CA LYS A 283 39.24 38.74 -19.83
C LYS A 283 40.31 39.19 -18.84
#